data_AF-A0A7K0VR67-F1
#
_entry.id   AF-A0A7K0VR67-F1
#
_cell.length_a   1.000
_cell.length_b   1.000
_cell.length_c   1.000
_cell.angle_alpha   90.00
_cell.angle_beta   90.00
_cell.angle_gamma   90.00
#
_symmetry.space_group_name_H-M   'P 1'
#
loop_
_entity.id
_entity.type
_entity.pdbx_description
1 polymer ?
#
loop_
_entity_poly.entity_id
_entity_poly.type
_entity_poly.pdbx_seq_one_letter_code
_entity_poly.pdbx_strand_id
1 'polypeptide(L)' 'MHFTTSSQVSSRREKAVYSVFERFTDRARRVVVLAQEEARLLNHSYIGTEHILLGLIHEG' A
#
# COMPACT_ATOMS: atom_id res chain seq x y z
N MET A 1 37.65 10.56 -12.22
CA MET A 1 36.31 11.14 -12.40
C MET A 1 35.30 10.14 -11.87
N HIS A 2 34.75 10.33 -10.66
CA HIS A 2 33.68 9.48 -10.15
C HIS A 2 32.66 10.38 -9.44
N PHE A 3 31.45 10.47 -10.00
CA PHE A 3 30.30 11.04 -9.33
C PHE A 3 29.23 9.94 -9.20
N THR A 4 28.86 9.66 -7.96
CA THR A 4 27.92 8.62 -7.55
C THR A 4 26.49 9.20 -7.54
N THR A 5 25.66 8.84 -8.52
CA THR A 5 24.26 9.29 -8.63
C THR A 5 23.30 8.09 -8.57
N SER A 6 23.21 7.40 -7.43
CA SER A 6 22.22 6.31 -7.25
C SER A 6 21.44 6.34 -5.93
N SER A 7 21.71 7.26 -5.00
CA SER A 7 21.04 7.32 -3.70
C SER A 7 19.79 8.21 -3.63
N GLN A 8 19.51 9.06 -4.63
CA GLN A 8 18.36 9.98 -4.57
C GLN A 8 17.04 9.45 -5.16
N VAL A 9 17.06 8.38 -5.97
CA VAL A 9 15.85 7.91 -6.67
C VAL A 9 14.95 7.08 -5.75
N SER A 10 15.52 6.35 -4.78
CA SER A 10 14.77 5.47 -3.87
C SER A 10 13.85 6.22 -2.91
N SER A 11 14.30 7.36 -2.38
CA SER A 11 13.56 8.13 -1.36
C SER A 11 12.34 8.89 -1.90
N ARG A 12 12.27 9.13 -3.21
CA ARG A 12 11.11 9.81 -3.83
C ARG A 12 9.88 8.91 -3.94
N ARG A 13 10.08 7.59 -4.16
CA ARG A 13 8.96 6.64 -4.32
C ARG A 13 8.31 6.30 -3.00
N GLU A 14 9.10 6.09 -1.94
CA GLU A 14 8.57 5.86 -0.59
C GLU A 14 7.74 7.04 -0.09
N LYS A 15 8.23 8.28 -0.28
CA LYS A 15 7.47 9.49 0.09
C LYS A 15 6.13 9.58 -0.63
N ALA A 16 6.07 9.21 -1.91
CA ALA A 16 4.81 9.24 -2.65
C ALA A 16 3.80 8.22 -2.11
N VAL A 17 4.23 7.00 -1.78
CA VAL A 17 3.36 5.97 -1.19
C VAL A 17 2.84 6.41 0.17
N TYR A 18 3.72 6.94 1.03
CA TYR A 18 3.31 7.50 2.32
C TYR A 18 2.29 8.64 2.15
N SER A 19 2.49 9.54 1.19
CA SER A 19 1.57 10.65 0.94
C SER A 19 0.16 10.22 0.50
N VAL A 20 0.02 9.05 -0.15
CA VAL A 20 -1.29 8.51 -0.52
C VAL A 20 -2.11 8.14 0.72
N PHE A 21 -1.46 7.62 1.76
CA PHE A 21 -2.12 7.15 2.98
C PHE A 21 -2.22 8.20 4.10
N GLU A 22 -1.55 9.35 3.97
CA GLU A 22 -1.64 10.46 4.92
C GLU A 22 -3.08 10.98 5.10
N ARG A 23 -3.88 10.95 4.03
CA ARG A 23 -5.27 11.43 4.05
C ARG A 23 -6.27 10.41 4.58
N PHE A 24 -5.83 9.19 4.90
CA PHE A 24 -6.69 8.13 5.39
C PHE A 24 -6.75 8.14 6.92
N THR A 25 -7.93 7.80 7.46
CA THR A 25 -8.07 7.49 8.89
C THR A 25 -7.31 6.21 9.22
N ASP A 26 -7.03 5.97 10.51
CA ASP A 26 -6.36 4.74 10.92
C ASP A 26 -7.17 3.49 10.54
N ARG A 27 -8.51 3.57 10.63
CA ARG A 27 -9.42 2.52 10.15
C ARG A 27 -9.24 2.26 8.66
N ALA A 28 -9.26 3.31 7.84
CA ALA A 28 -9.10 3.18 6.39
C ALA A 28 -7.71 2.61 6.00
N ARG A 29 -6.64 2.95 6.73
CA ARG A 29 -5.32 2.33 6.50
C ARG A 29 -5.35 0.83 6.82
N ARG A 30 -6.01 0.42 7.91
CA ARG A 30 -6.16 -1.00 8.26
C ARG A 30 -6.91 -1.78 7.18
N VAL A 31 -7.99 -1.23 6.63
CA VAL A 31 -8.75 -1.84 5.53
C VAL A 31 -7.85 -2.17 4.34
N VAL A 32 -6.98 -1.25 3.94
CA VAL A 32 -6.07 -1.47 2.79
C VAL A 32 -5.04 -2.56 3.10
N VAL A 33 -4.52 -2.62 4.32
CA VAL A 33 -3.61 -3.69 4.76
C VAL A 33 -4.32 -5.05 4.74
N LEU A 34 -5.55 -5.11 5.26
CA LEU A 34 -6.36 -6.33 5.23
C LEU A 34 -6.67 -6.76 3.80
N ALA A 35 -7.05 -5.84 2.92
CA ALA A 35 -7.28 -6.11 1.50
C ALA A 35 -6.03 -6.64 0.78
N GLN A 36 -4.85 -6.10 1.10
CA GLN A 36 -3.60 -6.61 0.55
C GLN A 36 -3.31 -8.05 1.01
N GLU A 37 -3.64 -8.37 2.27
CA GLU A 37 -3.48 -9.72 2.81
C GLU A 37 -4.45 -10.70 2.13
N GLU A 38 -5.71 -10.33 1.94
CA GLU A 38 -6.70 -11.12 1.20
C GLU A 38 -6.24 -11.42 -0.24
N ALA A 39 -5.74 -10.40 -0.95
CA ALA A 39 -5.18 -10.59 -2.29
C ALA A 39 -3.98 -11.55 -2.27
N ARG A 40 -3.12 -11.47 -1.25
CA ARG A 40 -1.97 -12.36 -1.08
C ARG A 40 -2.41 -13.81 -0.80
N LEU A 41 -3.41 -14.01 0.05
CA LEU A 41 -3.95 -15.33 0.38
C LEU A 41 -4.58 -16.02 -0.84
N LEU A 42 -5.20 -15.24 -1.71
CA LEU A 42 -5.80 -15.72 -2.96
C LEU A 42 -4.80 -15.79 -4.13
N ASN A 43 -3.52 -15.49 -3.91
CA ASN A 43 -2.48 -15.41 -4.93
C ASN A 43 -2.82 -14.44 -6.09
N HIS A 44 -3.53 -13.36 -5.80
CA HIS A 44 -3.84 -12.30 -6.75
C HIS A 44 -2.72 -11.25 -6.78
N SER A 45 -2.22 -10.96 -7.99
CA SER A 45 -1.14 -9.96 -8.20
C SER A 45 -1.61 -8.50 -8.09
N TYR A 46 -2.91 -8.27 -7.84
CA TYR A 46 -3.49 -6.94 -7.71
C TYR A 46 -4.59 -6.92 -6.66
N ILE A 47 -4.80 -5.75 -6.04
CA ILE A 47 -5.91 -5.53 -5.11
C ILE A 47 -7.15 -5.11 -5.92
N GLY A 48 -8.00 -6.06 -6.26
CA GLY A 48 -9.36 -5.81 -6.76
C GLY A 48 -10.32 -5.23 -5.71
N THR A 49 -11.50 -4.80 -6.14
CA THR A 49 -12.54 -4.23 -5.25
C THR A 49 -13.08 -5.27 -4.27
N GLU A 50 -13.05 -6.54 -4.64
CA GLU A 50 -13.42 -7.67 -3.79
C GLU A 50 -12.54 -7.76 -2.54
N HIS A 51 -11.24 -7.50 -2.65
CA HIS A 51 -10.35 -7.52 -1.48
C HIS A 51 -10.58 -6.31 -0.58
N ILE A 52 -10.90 -5.14 -1.17
CA ILE A 52 -11.28 -3.96 -0.38
C ILE A 52 -12.56 -4.24 0.40
N LEU A 53 -13.55 -4.88 -0.22
CA LEU A 53 -14.78 -5.29 0.44
C LEU A 53 -14.49 -6.26 1.60
N LEU A 54 -13.66 -7.28 1.38
CA LEU A 54 -13.23 -8.21 2.43
C LEU A 54 -12.49 -7.50 3.56
N GLY A 55 -11.62 -6.53 3.23
CA GLY A 55 -10.91 -5.72 4.21
C GLY A 55 -11.82 -4.82 5.05
N LEU A 56 -12.90 -4.30 4.46
CA LEU A 56 -13.92 -3.53 5.18
C LEU A 56 -14.71 -4.42 6.14
N ILE A 57 -15.10 -5.62 5.70
CA ILE A 57 -15.81 -6.59 6.53
C ILE A 57 -14.94 -7.03 7.71
N HIS A 58 -13.62 -7.19 7.53
CA HIS A 58 -12.70 -7.57 8.60
C HIS A 58 -12.34 -6.42 9.56
N GLU A 59 -12.46 -5.15 9.17
CA GLU A 59 -12.20 -4.01 10.07
C GLU A 59 -13.38 -3.70 11.00
N GLY A 60 -14.61 -3.93 10.53
CA GLY A 60 -15.86 -3.61 11.22
C GLY A 60 -16.14 -4.48 12.44
#